data_AF-A0A3G8YEN0-F1
#
_entry.id   AF-A0A3G8YEN0-F1
#
_cell.length_a   1.000
_cell.length_b   1.000
_cell.length_c   1.000
_cell.angle_alpha   90.00
_cell.angle_beta   90.00
_cell.angle_gamma   90.00
#
_symmetry.space_group_name_H-M   'P 1'
#
loop_
_entity.id
_entity.type
_entity.pdbx_description
1 polymer ?
#
loop_
_entity_poly.entity_id
_entity_poly.type
_entity_poly.pdbx_seq_one_letter_code
_entity_poly.pdbx_strand_id
1 'polypeptide(L)'
;MDKQAVHNPAALRQTRPQPMPLPYAPFTPAQLAVRRRVWDAFGELFLDTDTRPSLPLIARRLAESGLDEAALGEIWREEVTPALLFNLTLVAGEWAYFDLDWLEEQIVRRRAIRHQLKRWSLSALMQQVWSSEVEPAYAAAMRLRSGLLVLPTAERSARAAIWHRLARAYFWSEVSPLTACPASAVDLKTVWADLEPTLRPLLLKSEDEERSSQAVLALISSA
;
A
#
# COMPACT_ATOMS: atom_id res chain seq x y z
N MET A 1 13.88 11.68 -59.63
CA MET A 1 13.36 10.59 -58.79
C MET A 1 14.43 10.31 -57.75
N ASP A 2 14.21 10.70 -56.50
CA ASP A 2 14.71 9.91 -55.37
C ASP A 2 13.84 10.21 -54.15
N LYS A 3 12.93 9.28 -53.87
CA LYS A 3 12.05 9.26 -52.71
C LYS A 3 12.63 8.19 -51.79
N GLN A 4 13.29 8.58 -50.70
CA GLN A 4 13.42 7.76 -49.47
C GLN A 4 14.17 8.52 -48.39
N ALA A 5 13.48 9.48 -47.75
CA ALA A 5 13.81 9.85 -46.37
C ALA A 5 13.02 8.89 -45.47
N VAL A 6 13.69 7.80 -45.08
CA VAL A 6 13.18 6.80 -44.14
C VAL A 6 12.85 7.51 -42.82
N HIS A 7 11.56 7.58 -42.53
CA HIS A 7 11.01 7.99 -41.24
C HIS A 7 11.51 7.00 -40.19
N ASN A 8 12.45 7.40 -39.34
CA ASN A 8 12.93 6.62 -38.22
C ASN A 8 12.07 6.94 -36.97
N PRO A 9 11.12 6.10 -36.56
CA PRO A 9 10.25 6.36 -35.42
C PRO A 9 10.97 6.21 -34.06
N ALA A 10 12.26 5.84 -34.03
CA ALA A 10 13.02 5.67 -32.79
C ALA A 10 13.57 6.98 -32.20
N ALA A 11 13.45 8.11 -32.91
CA ALA A 11 13.96 9.41 -32.46
C ALA A 11 13.02 10.17 -31.50
N LEU A 12 11.83 9.61 -31.21
CA LEU A 12 10.87 10.14 -30.22
C LEU A 12 10.91 9.34 -28.91
N ARG A 13 12.06 8.75 -28.55
CA ARG A 13 12.34 8.45 -27.14
C ARG A 13 12.54 9.78 -26.43
N GLN A 14 11.42 10.29 -25.93
CA GLN A 14 11.27 11.29 -24.89
C GLN A 14 12.60 11.49 -24.16
N THR A 15 13.26 12.60 -24.46
CA THR A 15 14.26 13.19 -23.58
C THR A 15 13.52 13.50 -22.28
N ARG A 16 13.45 12.53 -21.36
CA ARG A 16 13.09 12.80 -19.96
C ARG A 16 14.07 13.90 -19.54
N PRO A 17 13.60 15.08 -19.12
CA PRO A 17 14.51 16.05 -18.54
C PRO A 17 15.26 15.33 -17.42
N GLN A 18 16.59 15.38 -17.48
CA GLN A 18 17.45 14.92 -16.39
C GLN A 18 16.89 15.51 -15.10
N PRO A 19 16.62 14.72 -14.04
CA PRO A 19 16.09 15.27 -12.80
C PRO A 19 17.07 16.34 -12.33
N MET A 20 16.61 17.60 -12.29
CA MET A 20 17.41 18.66 -11.70
C MET A 20 17.73 18.23 -10.26
N PRO A 21 18.99 18.31 -9.81
CA PRO A 21 19.31 18.01 -8.42
C PRO A 21 18.53 18.98 -7.55
N LEU A 22 17.50 18.46 -6.86
CA LEU A 22 16.68 19.27 -5.97
C LEU A 22 17.59 19.73 -4.83
N PRO A 23 17.78 21.04 -4.60
CA PRO A 23 18.73 21.59 -3.61
C PRO A 23 18.37 21.30 -2.15
N TYR A 24 17.34 20.49 -1.92
CA TYR A 24 16.90 19.98 -0.63
C TYR A 24 16.75 18.47 -0.78
N ALA A 25 17.79 17.71 -0.46
CA ALA A 25 17.58 16.33 -0.01
C ALA A 25 17.14 16.45 1.46
N PRO A 26 15.83 16.39 1.80
CA PRO A 26 15.37 16.65 3.16
C PRO A 26 15.64 15.48 4.10
N PHE A 27 16.29 14.42 3.60
CA PHE A 27 16.56 13.18 4.29
C PHE A 27 18.02 12.79 4.12
N THR A 28 18.60 12.30 5.20
CA THR A 28 19.81 11.47 5.11
C THR A 28 19.51 10.23 4.24
N PRO A 29 20.53 9.62 3.60
CA PRO A 29 20.33 8.41 2.82
C PRO A 29 19.60 7.28 3.58
N ALA A 30 19.88 7.14 4.88
CA ALA A 30 19.21 6.16 5.74
C ALA A 30 17.72 6.47 5.95
N GLN A 31 17.37 7.73 6.20
CA GLN A 31 15.97 8.15 6.33
C GLN A 31 15.21 7.96 5.01
N LEU A 32 15.85 8.27 3.88
CA LEU A 32 15.26 8.07 2.57
C LEU A 32 14.97 6.59 2.30
N ALA A 33 15.91 5.70 2.63
CA ALA A 33 15.71 4.25 2.46
C ALA A 33 14.55 3.69 3.32
N VAL A 34 14.36 4.20 4.54
CA VAL A 34 13.18 3.85 5.36
C VAL A 34 11.91 4.39 4.73
N ARG A 35 11.90 5.67 4.33
CA ARG A 35 10.72 6.33 3.76
C ARG A 35 10.29 5.69 2.44
N ARG A 36 11.22 5.35 1.55
CA ARG A 36 10.92 4.64 0.28
C ARG A 36 10.14 3.35 0.51
N ARG A 37 10.50 2.55 1.52
CA ARG A 37 9.77 1.32 1.87
C ARG A 37 8.35 1.60 2.39
N VAL A 38 8.16 2.71 3.09
CA VAL A 38 6.83 3.12 3.59
C VAL A 38 5.99 3.72 2.47
N TRP A 39 6.58 4.52 1.58
CA TRP A 39 5.92 5.07 0.41
C TRP A 39 5.45 3.97 -0.53
N ASP A 40 6.29 2.96 -0.76
CA ASP A 40 5.93 1.73 -1.45
C ASP A 40 4.69 1.06 -0.81
N ALA A 41 4.79 0.74 0.49
CA ALA A 41 3.73 0.02 1.19
C ALA A 41 2.39 0.77 1.22
N PHE A 42 2.40 2.08 1.46
CA PHE A 42 1.19 2.89 1.39
C PHE A 42 0.72 3.14 -0.04
N GLY A 43 1.64 3.17 -1.01
CA GLY A 43 1.32 3.34 -2.42
C GLY A 43 0.41 2.24 -2.94
N GLU A 44 0.58 1.00 -2.47
CA GLU A 44 -0.32 -0.11 -2.84
C GLU A 44 -1.81 0.17 -2.54
N LEU A 45 -2.13 1.02 -1.55
CA LEU A 45 -3.51 1.39 -1.24
C LEU A 45 -4.16 2.27 -2.32
N PHE A 46 -3.38 2.78 -3.28
CA PHE A 46 -3.83 3.64 -4.39
C PHE A 46 -3.79 2.94 -5.76
N LEU A 47 -3.50 1.63 -5.80
CA LEU A 47 -3.59 0.87 -7.05
C LEU A 47 -5.06 0.68 -7.46
N ASP A 48 -5.31 0.60 -8.75
CA ASP A 48 -6.64 0.34 -9.34
C ASP A 48 -7.06 -1.14 -9.23
N THR A 49 -6.17 -1.99 -8.73
CA THR A 49 -6.44 -3.38 -8.39
C THR A 49 -6.96 -3.53 -6.96
N ASP A 50 -7.74 -4.59 -6.69
CA ASP A 50 -8.15 -4.92 -5.33
C ASP A 50 -6.94 -5.30 -4.45
N THR A 51 -6.57 -4.43 -3.50
CA THR A 51 -5.43 -4.65 -2.59
C THR A 51 -5.84 -5.10 -1.20
N ARG A 52 -7.13 -5.35 -0.94
CA ARG A 52 -7.64 -5.76 0.38
C ARG A 52 -6.96 -7.03 0.93
N PRO A 53 -6.66 -8.06 0.12
CA PRO A 53 -5.90 -9.22 0.62
C PRO A 53 -4.46 -8.90 1.00
N SER A 54 -3.85 -7.85 0.44
CA SER A 54 -2.45 -7.46 0.68
C SER A 54 -2.25 -6.65 1.96
N LEU A 55 -3.33 -6.18 2.61
CA LEU A 55 -3.26 -5.38 3.84
C LEU A 55 -2.37 -5.98 4.95
N PRO A 56 -2.36 -7.30 5.22
CA PRO A 56 -1.43 -7.89 6.19
C PRO A 56 0.04 -7.75 5.80
N LEU A 57 0.37 -7.79 4.50
CA LEU A 57 1.75 -7.62 4.00
C LEU A 57 2.17 -6.15 4.05
N ILE A 58 1.25 -5.24 3.74
CA ILE A 58 1.44 -3.78 3.93
C ILE A 58 1.72 -3.51 5.42
N ALA A 59 0.86 -3.98 6.31
CA ALA A 59 1.02 -3.84 7.76
C ALA A 59 2.36 -4.35 8.28
N ARG A 60 2.85 -5.48 7.75
CA ARG A 60 4.18 -6.01 8.08
C ARG A 60 5.30 -5.05 7.67
N ARG A 61 5.29 -4.54 6.43
CA ARG A 61 6.29 -3.57 5.97
C ARG A 61 6.28 -2.29 6.81
N LEU A 62 5.10 -1.82 7.21
CA LEU A 62 4.97 -0.67 8.10
C LEU A 62 5.51 -0.95 9.51
N ALA A 63 5.32 -2.17 10.05
CA ALA A 63 5.90 -2.57 11.33
C ALA A 63 7.44 -2.68 11.26
N GLU A 64 7.98 -3.19 10.15
CA GLU A 64 9.42 -3.34 9.89
C GLU A 64 10.14 -2.01 9.65
N SER A 65 9.40 -0.95 9.33
CA SER A 65 9.98 0.40 9.15
C SER A 65 10.57 0.97 10.43
N GLY A 66 10.10 0.53 11.60
CA GLY A 66 10.48 1.07 12.91
C GLY A 66 9.94 2.46 13.20
N LEU A 67 9.16 3.06 12.29
CA LEU A 67 8.51 4.35 12.51
C LEU A 67 7.31 4.20 13.46
N ASP A 68 7.07 5.22 14.29
CA ASP A 68 5.89 5.29 15.14
C ASP A 68 4.62 5.67 14.37
N GLU A 69 3.48 5.60 15.04
CA GLU A 69 2.18 5.91 14.43
C GLU A 69 2.07 7.37 13.97
N ALA A 70 2.68 8.30 14.71
CA ALA A 70 2.66 9.72 14.37
C ALA A 70 3.41 10.00 13.06
N ALA A 71 4.61 9.44 12.92
CA ALA A 71 5.44 9.55 11.72
C ALA A 71 4.80 8.86 10.51
N LEU A 72 4.20 7.68 10.70
CA LEU A 72 3.45 7.00 9.64
C LEU A 72 2.23 7.80 9.20
N GLY A 73 1.50 8.38 10.15
CA GLY A 73 0.37 9.26 9.86
C GLY A 73 0.78 10.55 9.14
N GLU A 74 1.94 11.13 9.47
CA GLU A 74 2.51 12.24 8.72
C GLU A 74 2.86 11.82 7.29
N ILE A 75 3.55 10.69 7.10
CA ILE A 75 3.89 10.17 5.77
C ILE A 75 2.63 9.94 4.93
N TRP A 76 1.61 9.30 5.52
CA TRP A 76 0.33 9.07 4.86
C TRP A 76 -0.29 10.39 4.37
N ARG A 77 -0.58 11.31 5.30
CA ARG A 77 -1.33 12.54 5.00
C ARG A 77 -0.54 13.53 4.16
N GLU A 78 0.74 13.67 4.44
CA GLU A 78 1.56 14.74 3.88
C GLU A 78 2.39 14.29 2.68
N GLU A 79 2.64 13.00 2.46
CA GLU A 79 3.57 12.55 1.42
C GLU A 79 2.88 11.70 0.37
N VAL A 80 2.35 10.55 0.79
CA VAL A 80 1.81 9.55 -0.13
C VAL A 80 0.48 10.00 -0.71
N THR A 81 -0.49 10.35 0.16
CA THR A 81 -1.83 10.74 -0.29
C THR A 81 -1.80 11.90 -1.28
N PRO A 82 -1.09 13.02 -1.04
CA PRO A 82 -1.03 14.12 -2.00
C PRO A 82 -0.28 13.79 -3.29
N ALA A 83 0.68 12.86 -3.25
CA ALA A 83 1.44 12.46 -4.43
C ALA A 83 0.63 11.57 -5.37
N LEU A 84 -0.15 10.65 -4.81
CA LEU A 84 -0.92 9.65 -5.55
C LEU A 84 -2.38 10.03 -5.82
N LEU A 85 -2.83 11.15 -5.25
CA LEU A 85 -4.18 11.70 -5.39
C LEU A 85 -4.70 11.79 -6.83
N PHE A 86 -3.81 12.18 -7.75
CA PHE A 86 -4.16 12.32 -9.16
C PHE A 86 -4.47 10.97 -9.80
N ASN A 87 -3.94 9.86 -9.29
CA ASN A 87 -4.22 8.52 -9.80
C ASN A 87 -5.66 8.08 -9.50
N LEU A 88 -6.30 8.61 -8.46
CA LEU A 88 -7.72 8.36 -8.19
C LEU A 88 -8.66 9.10 -9.16
N THR A 89 -8.15 10.08 -9.91
CA THR A 89 -8.98 11.00 -10.72
C THR A 89 -8.72 10.93 -12.23
N LEU A 90 -7.65 10.26 -12.65
CA LEU A 90 -7.30 10.05 -14.05
C LEU A 90 -7.22 8.55 -14.32
N VAL A 91 -8.08 8.06 -15.21
CA VAL A 91 -7.98 6.69 -15.75
C VAL A 91 -6.74 6.63 -16.63
N ALA A 92 -5.59 6.34 -16.03
CA ALA A 92 -4.39 5.91 -16.73
C ALA A 92 -4.33 4.38 -16.57
N GLY A 93 -4.16 3.66 -17.69
CA GLY A 93 -4.32 2.19 -17.75
C GLY A 93 -3.52 1.38 -16.74
N GLU A 94 -3.85 0.09 -16.63
CA GLU A 94 -3.44 -0.88 -15.58
C GLU A 94 -2.09 -0.57 -14.89
N TRP A 95 -2.15 -0.12 -13.64
CA TRP A 95 -0.96 0.08 -12.82
C TRP A 95 -0.77 -1.13 -11.91
N ALA A 96 0.13 -2.04 -12.28
CA ALA A 96 0.49 -3.16 -11.39
C ALA A 96 1.33 -2.71 -10.18
N TYR A 97 2.02 -1.56 -10.28
CA TYR A 97 2.91 -1.02 -9.25
C TYR A 97 3.30 0.44 -9.55
N PHE A 98 3.67 1.25 -8.54
CA PHE A 98 4.23 2.59 -8.75
C PHE A 98 5.75 2.54 -8.93
N ASP A 99 6.27 3.15 -10.00
CA ASP A 99 7.71 3.40 -10.11
C ASP A 99 8.18 4.21 -8.88
N LEU A 100 9.05 3.60 -8.08
CA LEU A 100 9.44 4.13 -6.78
C LEU A 100 10.33 5.37 -6.90
N ASP A 101 11.10 5.49 -7.99
CA ASP A 101 11.89 6.69 -8.29
C ASP A 101 10.98 7.83 -8.70
N TRP A 102 9.94 7.54 -9.50
CA TRP A 102 8.91 8.51 -9.83
C TRP A 102 8.16 9.00 -8.57
N LEU A 103 7.75 8.08 -7.68
CA LEU A 103 7.03 8.43 -6.45
C LEU A 103 7.88 9.30 -5.53
N GLU A 104 9.15 8.95 -5.36
CA GLU A 104 10.11 9.77 -4.62
C GLU A 104 10.22 11.18 -5.23
N GLU A 105 10.42 11.28 -6.55
CA GLU A 105 10.52 12.56 -7.23
C GLU A 105 9.28 13.43 -7.00
N GLN A 106 8.07 12.85 -7.10
CA GLN A 106 6.82 13.56 -6.82
C GLN A 106 6.75 14.06 -5.37
N ILE A 107 7.10 13.22 -4.39
CA ILE A 107 7.05 13.57 -2.97
C ILE A 107 8.06 14.68 -2.64
N VAL A 108 9.31 14.54 -3.09
CA VAL A 108 10.36 15.53 -2.83
C VAL A 108 10.02 16.87 -3.50
N ARG A 109 9.54 16.85 -4.75
CA ARG A 109 9.09 18.06 -5.45
C ARG A 109 7.95 18.76 -4.71
N ARG A 110 6.93 18.01 -4.27
CA ARG A 110 5.79 18.57 -3.51
C ARG A 110 6.21 19.13 -2.16
N ARG A 111 7.17 18.51 -1.48
CA ARG A 111 7.74 19.05 -0.23
C ARG A 111 8.48 20.36 -0.46
N ALA A 112 9.31 20.45 -1.51
CA ALA A 112 10.04 21.67 -1.84
C ALA A 112 9.08 22.84 -2.12
N ILE A 113 8.00 22.60 -2.87
CA ILE A 113 6.97 23.61 -3.16
C ILE A 113 6.23 24.04 -1.88
N ARG A 114 5.85 23.10 -1.00
CA ARG A 114 5.19 23.42 0.27
C ARG A 114 6.07 24.21 1.23
N HIS A 115 7.38 23.95 1.26
CA HIS A 115 8.30 24.75 2.06
C HIS A 115 8.35 26.21 1.58
N GLN A 116 8.11 26.46 0.30
CA GLN A 116 8.10 27.80 -0.30
C GLN A 116 6.75 28.52 -0.16
N LEU A 117 5.64 27.78 -0.11
CA LEU A 117 4.28 28.34 -0.07
C LEU A 117 3.63 28.02 1.29
N LYS A 118 3.58 29.01 2.20
CA LYS A 118 2.88 28.88 3.49
C LYS A 118 1.41 28.47 3.29
N ARG A 119 1.11 27.21 3.61
CA ARG A 119 -0.20 26.54 3.84
C ARG A 119 -1.40 27.08 3.05
N TRP A 120 -1.80 26.35 2.01
CA TRP A 120 -3.15 26.46 1.41
C TRP A 120 -4.15 25.55 2.16
N SER A 121 -5.28 26.12 2.57
CA SER A 121 -6.38 25.44 3.29
C SER A 121 -7.22 24.50 2.40
N LEU A 122 -7.21 24.68 1.06
CA LEU A 122 -7.91 23.79 0.12
C LEU A 122 -7.34 22.37 0.08
N SER A 123 -6.04 22.19 0.35
CA SER A 123 -5.39 20.87 0.40
C SER A 123 -5.95 19.98 1.52
N ALA A 124 -6.31 20.57 2.66
CA ALA A 124 -6.80 19.81 3.81
C ALA A 124 -8.24 19.29 3.60
N LEU A 125 -9.09 20.11 2.98
CA LEU A 125 -10.47 19.72 2.64
C LEU A 125 -10.47 18.65 1.53
N MET A 126 -9.61 18.81 0.51
CA MET A 126 -9.43 17.82 -0.54
C MET A 126 -8.81 16.51 -0.02
N GLN A 127 -7.87 16.58 0.93
CA GLN A 127 -7.33 15.40 1.62
C GLN A 127 -8.42 14.63 2.37
N GLN A 128 -9.35 15.31 3.06
CA GLN A 128 -10.45 14.63 3.76
C GLN A 128 -11.45 13.95 2.81
N VAL A 129 -11.82 14.61 1.71
CA VAL A 129 -12.78 14.04 0.75
C VAL A 129 -12.16 12.84 0.03
N TRP A 130 -10.88 12.91 -0.32
CA TRP A 130 -10.26 11.90 -1.16
C TRP A 130 -9.54 10.80 -0.40
N SER A 131 -9.17 11.01 0.87
CA SER A 131 -8.77 9.88 1.70
C SER A 131 -9.94 8.98 2.03
N SER A 132 -11.20 9.45 1.98
CA SER A 132 -12.37 8.66 2.38
C SER A 132 -12.50 7.29 1.70
N GLU A 133 -12.08 7.15 0.43
CA GLU A 133 -12.07 5.87 -0.30
C GLU A 133 -11.00 4.90 0.22
N VAL A 134 -9.81 5.42 0.57
CA VAL A 134 -8.66 4.63 1.00
C VAL A 134 -8.48 4.58 2.52
N GLU A 135 -9.24 5.39 3.26
CA GLU A 135 -9.18 5.53 4.72
C GLU A 135 -9.54 4.22 5.43
N PRO A 136 -10.57 3.45 5.01
CA PRO A 136 -10.85 2.16 5.62
C PRO A 136 -9.67 1.19 5.46
N ALA A 137 -9.04 1.17 4.29
CA ALA A 137 -7.89 0.30 4.00
C ALA A 137 -6.65 0.74 4.82
N TYR A 138 -6.39 2.04 4.91
CA TYR A 138 -5.35 2.60 5.79
C TYR A 138 -5.59 2.23 7.26
N ALA A 139 -6.81 2.44 7.76
CA ALA A 139 -7.18 2.12 9.14
C ALA A 139 -7.01 0.61 9.43
N ALA A 140 -7.42 -0.25 8.50
CA ALA A 140 -7.20 -1.69 8.61
C ALA A 140 -5.71 -2.05 8.64
N ALA A 141 -4.89 -1.49 7.73
CA ALA A 141 -3.45 -1.72 7.71
C ALA A 141 -2.77 -1.28 9.02
N MET A 142 -3.16 -0.12 9.57
CA MET A 142 -2.64 0.38 10.84
C MET A 142 -3.08 -0.47 12.03
N ARG A 143 -4.32 -0.97 12.05
CA ARG A 143 -4.80 -1.90 13.08
C ARG A 143 -4.04 -3.23 13.04
N LEU A 144 -3.84 -3.79 11.85
CA LEU A 144 -3.04 -5.01 11.66
C LEU A 144 -1.59 -4.79 12.09
N ARG A 145 -1.00 -3.65 11.75
CA ARG A 145 0.35 -3.27 12.19
C ARG A 145 0.44 -3.28 13.71
N SER A 146 -0.50 -2.64 14.40
CA SER A 146 -0.53 -2.62 15.86
C SER A 146 -0.63 -4.04 16.43
N GLY A 147 -1.43 -4.92 15.83
CA GLY A 147 -1.47 -6.34 16.19
C GLY A 147 -0.12 -7.06 16.01
N LEU A 148 0.61 -6.80 14.93
CA LEU A 148 1.95 -7.36 14.72
C LEU A 148 2.97 -6.85 15.74
N LEU A 149 2.87 -5.59 16.16
CA LEU A 149 3.82 -5.01 17.10
C LEU A 149 3.77 -5.64 18.51
N VAL A 150 2.62 -6.22 18.89
CA VAL A 150 2.46 -6.98 20.14
C VAL A 150 3.25 -8.29 20.11
N LEU A 151 3.50 -8.84 18.92
CA LEU A 151 4.21 -10.10 18.75
C LEU A 151 5.74 -9.90 18.75
N PRO A 152 6.51 -10.93 19.17
CA PRO A 152 7.96 -10.96 18.98
C PRO A 152 8.33 -10.77 17.51
N THR A 153 9.41 -10.02 17.24
CA THR A 153 9.85 -9.69 15.87
C THR A 153 9.99 -10.92 14.97
N ALA A 154 10.48 -12.04 15.52
CA ALA A 154 10.64 -13.31 14.80
C ALA A 154 9.32 -13.91 14.29
N GLU A 155 8.19 -13.61 14.93
CA GLU A 155 6.88 -14.18 14.60
C GLU A 155 6.06 -13.32 13.65
N ARG A 156 6.38 -12.01 13.53
CA ARG A 156 5.59 -11.04 12.75
C ARG A 156 5.43 -11.45 11.29
N SER A 157 6.51 -11.94 10.67
CA SER A 157 6.48 -12.38 9.26
C SER A 157 5.59 -13.59 9.05
N ALA A 158 5.66 -14.58 9.95
CA ALA A 158 4.80 -15.75 9.90
C ALA A 158 3.32 -15.36 10.12
N ARG A 159 3.04 -14.52 11.11
CA ARG A 159 1.68 -14.02 11.37
C ARG A 159 1.09 -13.28 10.17
N ALA A 160 1.85 -12.35 9.58
CA ALA A 160 1.40 -11.60 8.41
C ALA A 160 1.15 -12.51 7.20
N ALA A 161 1.96 -13.55 7.00
CA ALA A 161 1.75 -14.53 5.93
C ALA A 161 0.46 -15.36 6.12
N ILE A 162 0.16 -15.78 7.36
CA ILE A 162 -1.11 -16.46 7.66
C ILE A 162 -2.28 -15.51 7.41
N TRP A 163 -2.24 -14.30 7.95
CA TRP A 163 -3.28 -13.30 7.75
C TRP A 163 -3.50 -12.99 6.26
N HIS A 164 -2.44 -12.88 5.47
CA HIS A 164 -2.56 -12.65 4.02
C HIS A 164 -3.31 -13.79 3.32
N ARG A 165 -3.03 -15.05 3.68
CA ARG A 165 -3.74 -16.21 3.10
C ARG A 165 -5.21 -16.25 3.52
N LEU A 166 -5.50 -15.97 4.80
CA LEU A 166 -6.88 -15.87 5.27
C LEU A 166 -7.63 -14.72 4.56
N ALA A 167 -6.98 -13.58 4.37
CA ALA A 167 -7.56 -12.45 3.64
C ALA A 167 -7.83 -12.77 2.17
N ARG A 168 -6.93 -13.51 1.49
CA ARG A 168 -7.17 -14.01 0.11
C ARG A 168 -8.36 -14.95 0.04
N ALA A 169 -8.48 -15.89 0.99
CA ALA A 169 -9.65 -16.76 1.07
C ALA A 169 -10.93 -15.96 1.35
N TYR A 170 -10.86 -14.92 2.18
CA TYR A 170 -12.00 -14.07 2.53
C TYR A 170 -12.51 -13.25 1.35
N PHE A 171 -11.65 -12.46 0.69
CA PHE A 171 -12.09 -11.55 -0.38
C PHE A 171 -12.20 -12.22 -1.76
N TRP A 172 -11.35 -13.20 -2.06
CA TRP A 172 -11.28 -13.81 -3.40
C TRP A 172 -11.77 -15.26 -3.45
N SER A 173 -12.21 -15.83 -2.33
CA SER A 173 -12.57 -17.26 -2.23
C SER A 173 -11.43 -18.19 -2.69
N GLU A 174 -10.19 -17.72 -2.64
CA GLU A 174 -9.02 -18.48 -3.07
C GLU A 174 -8.52 -19.38 -1.94
N VAL A 175 -8.78 -20.69 -2.09
CA VAL A 175 -8.40 -21.71 -1.10
C VAL A 175 -7.10 -22.38 -1.55
N SER A 176 -5.98 -21.65 -1.44
CA SER A 176 -4.65 -22.26 -1.63
C SER A 176 -4.20 -22.95 -0.34
N PRO A 177 -3.70 -24.20 -0.38
CA PRO A 177 -3.27 -24.92 0.83
C PRO A 177 -2.31 -24.07 1.68
N LEU A 178 -2.52 -24.08 2.99
CA LEU A 178 -1.57 -23.52 3.95
C LEU A 178 -0.32 -24.41 3.95
N THR A 179 0.60 -24.19 2.99
CA THR A 179 1.86 -24.95 2.94
C THR A 179 2.57 -24.81 4.28
N ALA A 180 2.91 -25.95 4.89
CA ALA A 180 3.49 -26.14 6.22
C ALA A 180 3.98 -24.83 6.86
N CYS A 181 3.10 -24.20 7.63
CA CYS A 181 3.44 -23.03 8.42
C CYS A 181 4.58 -23.43 9.36
N PRO A 182 5.77 -22.79 9.31
CA PRO A 182 6.86 -23.07 10.22
C PRO A 182 6.58 -22.39 11.56
N ALA A 183 5.50 -22.77 12.22
CA ALA A 183 5.17 -22.45 13.60
C ALA A 183 4.04 -23.38 14.04
N SER A 184 4.42 -24.55 14.54
CA SER A 184 3.55 -25.44 15.31
C SER A 184 2.82 -24.68 16.42
N ALA A 185 1.52 -24.96 16.59
CA ALA A 185 0.67 -24.60 17.73
C ALA A 185 -0.08 -23.24 17.73
N VAL A 186 -0.21 -22.53 16.60
CA VAL A 186 -1.16 -21.41 16.54
C VAL A 186 -2.53 -21.92 16.10
N ASP A 187 -3.54 -21.76 16.96
CA ASP A 187 -4.93 -22.05 16.61
C ASP A 187 -5.42 -21.07 15.54
N LEU A 188 -5.53 -21.54 14.30
CA LEU A 188 -5.97 -20.76 13.16
C LEU A 188 -7.37 -20.17 13.36
N LYS A 189 -8.25 -20.81 14.15
CA LYS A 189 -9.57 -20.24 14.48
C LYS A 189 -9.44 -18.98 15.32
N THR A 190 -8.51 -18.98 16.28
CA THR A 190 -8.22 -17.79 17.09
C THR A 190 -7.60 -16.69 16.23
N VAL A 191 -6.65 -17.03 15.36
CA VAL A 191 -6.06 -16.07 14.40
C VAL A 191 -7.11 -15.43 13.51
N TRP A 192 -8.08 -16.22 13.04
CA TRP A 192 -9.19 -15.72 12.24
C TRP A 192 -10.12 -14.80 13.05
N ALA A 193 -10.50 -15.22 14.27
CA ALA A 193 -11.35 -14.42 15.15
C ALA A 193 -10.76 -13.03 15.47
N ASP A 194 -9.42 -12.94 15.55
CA ASP A 194 -8.72 -11.66 15.73
C ASP A 194 -8.69 -10.81 14.44
N LEU A 195 -8.58 -11.46 13.27
CA LEU A 195 -8.41 -10.81 11.98
C LEU A 195 -9.73 -10.31 11.39
N GLU A 196 -10.77 -11.14 11.42
CA GLU A 196 -12.06 -10.91 10.75
C GLU A 196 -12.67 -9.53 11.06
N PRO A 197 -12.72 -9.04 12.32
CA PRO A 197 -13.31 -7.73 12.61
C PRO A 197 -12.58 -6.56 11.94
N THR A 198 -11.32 -6.74 11.56
CA THR A 198 -10.52 -5.74 10.84
C THR A 198 -10.82 -5.75 9.34
N LEU A 199 -11.15 -6.91 8.78
CA LEU A 199 -11.42 -7.09 7.35
C LEU A 199 -12.88 -6.88 6.97
N ARG A 200 -13.82 -7.27 7.85
CA ARG A 200 -15.27 -7.21 7.61
C ARG A 200 -15.76 -5.83 7.12
N PRO A 201 -15.34 -4.69 7.68
CA PRO A 201 -15.78 -3.38 7.19
C PRO A 201 -15.34 -3.05 5.76
N LEU A 202 -14.42 -3.83 5.18
CA LEU A 202 -13.90 -3.66 3.82
C LEU A 202 -14.64 -4.50 2.77
N LEU A 203 -15.65 -5.28 3.19
CA LEU A 203 -16.51 -5.97 2.24
C LEU A 203 -17.31 -4.97 1.41
N LEU A 204 -17.34 -5.19 0.10
CA LEU A 204 -18.21 -4.46 -0.80
C LEU A 204 -19.65 -4.87 -0.56
N LYS A 205 -20.60 -3.98 -0.87
CA LYS A 205 -22.05 -4.28 -0.75
C LYS A 205 -22.49 -5.48 -1.59
N SER A 206 -21.75 -5.81 -2.64
CA SER A 206 -21.99 -6.97 -3.51
C SER A 206 -21.44 -8.28 -2.96
N GLU A 207 -20.58 -8.23 -1.95
CA GLU A 207 -19.95 -9.40 -1.35
C GLU A 207 -20.80 -9.94 -0.20
N ASP A 208 -20.91 -11.26 -0.14
CA ASP A 208 -21.65 -11.97 0.90
C ASP A 208 -20.69 -12.31 2.04
N GLU A 209 -20.93 -11.73 3.22
CA GLU A 209 -20.13 -11.95 4.42
C GLU A 209 -20.11 -13.43 4.83
N GLU A 210 -21.25 -14.11 4.77
CA GLU A 210 -21.36 -15.51 5.19
C GLU A 210 -20.56 -16.40 4.25
N ARG A 211 -20.69 -16.18 2.93
CA ARG A 211 -19.89 -16.91 1.93
C ARG A 211 -18.39 -16.68 2.12
N SER A 212 -17.99 -15.43 2.39
CA SER A 212 -16.60 -15.04 2.59
C SER A 212 -16.01 -15.73 3.83
N SER A 213 -16.75 -15.73 4.95
CA SER A 213 -16.33 -16.43 6.17
C SER A 213 -16.30 -17.95 6.00
N GLN A 214 -17.26 -18.54 5.27
CA GLN A 214 -17.25 -19.98 4.96
C GLN A 214 -16.02 -20.40 4.16
N ALA A 215 -15.56 -19.60 3.19
CA ALA A 215 -14.33 -19.88 2.43
C ALA A 215 -13.09 -19.95 3.35
N VAL A 216 -13.01 -19.06 4.34
CA VAL A 216 -11.92 -19.07 5.33
C VAL A 216 -12.01 -20.29 6.24
N LEU A 217 -13.19 -20.64 6.72
CA LEU A 217 -13.38 -21.82 7.57
C LEU A 217 -13.06 -23.13 6.84
N ALA A 218 -13.37 -23.21 5.54
CA ALA A 218 -12.97 -24.33 4.70
C ALA A 218 -11.45 -24.42 4.58
N LEU A 219 -10.75 -23.30 4.36
CA LEU A 219 -9.29 -23.24 4.34
C LEU A 219 -8.69 -23.72 5.67
N ILE A 220 -9.20 -23.22 6.80
CA ILE A 220 -8.73 -23.60 8.15
C ILE A 220 -8.95 -25.10 8.40
N SER A 221 -10.06 -25.66 7.95
CA SER A 221 -10.38 -27.09 8.14
C SER A 221 -9.52 -28.02 7.26
N SER A 222 -8.89 -27.48 6.22
CA SER A 222 -8.05 -28.22 5.28
C SER A 222 -6.55 -28.25 5.64
N ALA A 223 -6.15 -27.50 6.68
CA ALA A 223 -4.78 -27.32 7.12
C ALA A 223 -4.44 -28.22 8.32
#